data_AF-A0A7S4GLG9-F1
#
_entry.id   AF-A0A7S4GLG9-F1
#
_cell.length_a   1.000
_cell.length_b   1.000
_cell.length_c   1.000
_cell.angle_alpha   90.00
_cell.angle_beta   90.00
_cell.angle_gamma   90.00
#
_symmetry.space_group_name_H-M   'P 1'
#
loop_
_entity.id
_entity.type
_entity.pdbx_description
1 polymer ?
#
loop_
_entity_poly.entity_id
_entity_poly.type
_entity_poly.pdbx_seq_one_letter_code
_entity_poly.pdbx_strand_id
1 'polypeptide(L)'
;MAKKKEREELGDAAPPKEMPKTLDSMRTPDETMVEENDEEILLDEEEDEWSQFFKEDVEPKLLITTQQGRTSQRTKEFVEELQELFPHAEYVKRKNFEMKLVTKYAIKRGFTDLIVITEQVKQPYIVIMSHLPQGPTATFRMTSLKLHKEIENAAPRTKHAPELNMKGFGTRVGRRVGRMLRALFKLSPNLKGRAIATFHNQRDFIFFRRHRYIFDSMARVRIQELGPRFTLRLKALQAGLWDRQFGEYEWAYHKKEMGGKDRKMFNL
;
A
#
# COMPACT_ATOMS: atom_id res chain seq x y z
N MET A 1 10.34 37.08 10.74
CA MET A 1 9.65 38.15 11.49
C MET A 1 9.44 39.39 10.61
N ALA A 2 10.45 39.86 9.87
CA ALA A 2 10.35 41.00 8.94
C ALA A 2 9.22 40.87 7.88
N LYS A 3 9.20 39.78 7.09
CA LYS A 3 8.16 39.52 6.07
C LYS A 3 6.72 39.39 6.61
N LYS A 4 6.52 39.17 7.92
CA LYS A 4 5.18 39.09 8.53
C LYS A 4 4.64 40.48 8.86
N LYS A 5 5.52 41.37 9.33
CA LYS A 5 5.21 42.75 9.70
C LYS A 5 4.94 43.61 8.45
N GLU A 6 5.75 43.42 7.41
CA GLU A 6 5.57 44.04 6.08
C GLU A 6 4.25 43.62 5.41
N ARG A 7 3.75 42.42 5.72
CA ARG A 7 2.47 41.90 5.21
C ARG A 7 1.25 42.42 5.98
N GLU A 8 1.43 42.71 7.27
CA GLU A 8 0.42 43.42 8.08
C GLU A 8 0.28 44.89 7.64
N GLU A 9 1.39 45.51 7.18
CA GLU A 9 1.41 46.88 6.65
C GLU A 9 0.83 47.01 5.23
N LEU A 10 1.06 46.02 4.35
CA LEU A 10 0.57 46.04 2.96
C LEU A 10 -0.87 45.50 2.75
N GLY A 11 -1.49 44.87 3.76
CA GLY A 11 -2.87 44.38 3.69
C GLY A 11 -3.16 43.55 2.42
N ASP A 12 -4.14 43.99 1.62
CA ASP A 12 -4.55 43.34 0.37
C ASP A 12 -3.56 43.53 -0.79
N ALA A 13 -2.62 44.48 -0.69
CA ALA A 13 -1.57 44.72 -1.68
C ALA A 13 -0.31 43.86 -1.44
N ALA A 14 -0.31 43.03 -0.40
CA ALA A 14 0.85 42.21 -0.07
C ALA A 14 1.03 41.07 -1.09
N PRO A 15 2.27 40.81 -1.56
CA PRO A 15 2.53 39.70 -2.47
C PRO A 15 2.06 38.37 -1.85
N PRO A 16 1.51 37.45 -2.68
CA PRO A 16 1.05 36.15 -2.21
C PRO A 16 2.18 35.44 -1.47
N LYS A 17 1.85 34.79 -0.36
CA LYS A 17 2.83 34.11 0.49
C LYS A 17 3.61 33.12 -0.37
N GLU A 18 4.93 33.35 -0.50
CA GLU A 18 5.80 32.44 -1.23
C GLU A 18 5.62 31.02 -0.68
N MET A 19 5.17 30.11 -1.53
CA MET A 19 5.00 28.72 -1.15
C MET A 19 6.37 28.14 -0.80
N PRO A 20 6.51 27.45 0.34
CA PRO A 20 7.77 26.84 0.69
C PRO A 20 8.15 25.85 -0.40
N LYS A 21 9.36 26.06 -0.92
CA LYS A 21 10.05 25.25 -1.89
C LYS A 21 10.40 23.88 -1.28
N THR A 22 9.43 22.98 -1.22
CA THR A 22 9.56 21.58 -0.77
C THR A 22 10.04 20.67 -1.90
N LEU A 23 10.62 19.52 -1.57
CA LEU A 23 10.98 18.51 -2.57
C LEU A 23 9.78 18.04 -3.41
N ASP A 24 8.57 18.03 -2.84
CA ASP A 24 7.35 17.68 -3.57
C ASP A 24 6.94 18.80 -4.55
N SER A 25 7.05 20.08 -4.14
CA SER A 25 6.81 21.22 -5.07
C SER A 25 7.86 21.36 -6.16
N MET A 26 9.05 20.77 -5.96
CA MET A 26 10.12 20.75 -6.94
C MET A 26 10.26 19.39 -7.62
N ARG A 27 9.22 18.54 -7.58
CA ARG A 27 9.23 17.26 -8.27
C ARG A 27 9.55 17.50 -9.74
N THR A 28 10.49 16.72 -10.28
CA THR A 28 10.77 16.74 -11.72
C THR A 28 9.51 16.21 -12.42
N PRO A 29 8.93 16.94 -13.39
CA PRO A 29 7.82 16.44 -14.17
C PRO A 29 8.17 15.05 -14.71
N ASP A 30 7.31 14.08 -14.42
CA ASP A 30 7.50 12.69 -14.80
C ASP A 30 6.52 12.40 -15.93
N GLU A 31 7.04 11.98 -17.08
CA GLU A 31 6.26 11.67 -18.29
C GLU A 31 5.26 10.52 -18.05
N THR A 32 5.48 9.70 -17.02
CA THR A 32 4.59 8.59 -16.67
C THR A 32 3.41 8.99 -15.77
N MET A 33 3.30 10.27 -15.41
CA MET A 33 2.14 10.79 -14.67
C MET A 33 0.91 10.73 -15.57
N VAL A 34 -0.13 10.06 -15.05
CA VAL A 34 -1.37 9.82 -15.79
C VAL A 34 -2.32 10.99 -15.58
N GLU A 35 -2.92 11.49 -16.66
CA GLU A 35 -3.98 12.50 -16.60
C GLU A 35 -5.33 11.87 -16.16
N GLU A 36 -6.21 12.67 -15.56
CA GLU A 36 -7.42 12.14 -14.89
C GLU A 36 -8.44 11.46 -15.84
N ASN A 37 -8.29 11.57 -17.17
CA ASN A 37 -9.15 10.91 -18.17
C ASN A 37 -8.36 10.38 -19.38
N ASP A 38 -7.16 9.88 -19.15
CA ASP A 38 -6.37 9.22 -20.21
C ASP A 38 -7.08 7.94 -20.67
N GLU A 39 -7.59 7.94 -21.91
CA GLU A 39 -8.33 6.82 -22.51
C GLU A 39 -7.49 5.53 -22.60
N GLU A 40 -6.18 5.63 -22.86
CA GLU A 40 -5.29 4.46 -22.92
C GLU A 40 -5.24 3.76 -21.56
N ILE A 41 -5.05 4.55 -20.50
CA ILE A 41 -4.92 4.00 -19.15
C ILE A 41 -6.25 3.43 -18.65
N LEU A 42 -7.38 4.04 -19.02
CA LEU A 42 -8.69 3.50 -18.67
C LEU A 42 -8.95 2.16 -19.34
N LEU A 43 -8.61 2.02 -20.63
CA LEU A 43 -8.72 0.75 -21.35
C LEU A 43 -7.81 -0.31 -20.75
N ASP A 44 -6.55 0.03 -20.44
CA ASP A 44 -5.63 -0.87 -19.74
C ASP A 44 -6.22 -1.36 -18.41
N GLU A 45 -6.78 -0.45 -17.61
CA GLU A 45 -7.38 -0.76 -16.32
C GLU A 45 -8.68 -1.56 -16.44
N GLU A 46 -9.37 -1.50 -17.57
CA GLU A 46 -10.57 -2.30 -17.83
C GLU A 46 -10.25 -3.73 -18.27
N GLU A 47 -9.05 -3.97 -18.79
CA GLU A 47 -8.60 -5.28 -19.29
C GLU A 47 -7.53 -5.95 -18.42
N ASP A 48 -7.08 -5.28 -17.36
CA ASP A 48 -6.06 -5.83 -16.47
C ASP A 48 -6.52 -7.04 -15.65
N GLU A 49 -5.59 -7.63 -14.90
CA GLU A 49 -5.81 -8.86 -14.12
C GLU A 49 -6.82 -8.65 -12.97
N TRP A 50 -7.05 -7.40 -12.55
CA TRP A 50 -8.03 -7.04 -11.53
C TRP A 50 -9.37 -6.61 -12.11
N SER A 51 -9.51 -6.51 -13.43
CA SER A 51 -10.73 -6.04 -14.10
C SER A 51 -11.97 -6.79 -13.63
N GLN A 52 -11.90 -8.13 -13.54
CA GLN A 52 -13.00 -8.95 -13.04
C GLN A 52 -13.35 -8.60 -11.59
N PHE A 53 -12.35 -8.41 -10.73
CA PHE A 53 -12.55 -8.02 -9.34
C PHE A 53 -13.30 -6.68 -9.24
N PHE A 54 -12.90 -5.68 -10.03
CA PHE A 54 -13.51 -4.35 -10.00
C PHE A 54 -14.87 -4.26 -10.72
N LYS A 55 -15.13 -5.10 -11.73
CA LYS A 55 -16.38 -5.13 -12.50
C LYS A 55 -17.47 -5.96 -11.81
N GLU A 56 -17.11 -7.12 -11.25
CA GLU A 56 -18.07 -8.09 -10.71
C GLU A 56 -18.19 -8.05 -9.18
N ASP A 57 -17.47 -7.14 -8.50
CA ASP A 57 -17.41 -7.04 -7.03
C ASP A 57 -17.10 -8.41 -6.37
N VAL A 58 -16.08 -9.09 -6.92
CA VAL A 58 -15.64 -10.39 -6.42
C VAL A 58 -15.13 -10.24 -5.00
N GLU A 59 -15.63 -11.05 -4.08
CA GLU A 59 -15.17 -11.01 -2.69
C GLU A 59 -13.70 -11.45 -2.61
N PRO A 60 -12.79 -10.61 -2.09
CA PRO A 60 -11.39 -10.96 -1.98
C PRO A 60 -11.21 -12.12 -1.02
N LYS A 61 -10.27 -13.02 -1.33
CA LYS A 61 -9.90 -14.16 -0.50
C LYS A 61 -8.38 -14.27 -0.43
N LEU A 62 -7.81 -13.89 0.71
CA LEU A 62 -6.37 -13.72 0.85
C LEU A 62 -5.74 -14.92 1.57
N LEU A 63 -4.65 -15.44 1.01
CA LEU A 63 -3.77 -16.37 1.71
C LEU A 63 -2.57 -15.61 2.26
N ILE A 64 -2.40 -15.59 3.57
CA ILE A 64 -1.21 -15.06 4.22
C ILE A 64 -0.31 -16.23 4.61
N THR A 65 0.98 -16.13 4.29
CA THR A 65 1.99 -17.08 4.73
C THR A 65 3.29 -16.35 5.06
N THR A 66 4.18 -17.03 5.78
CA THR A 66 5.51 -16.51 6.12
C THR A 66 6.61 -17.25 5.35
N GLN A 67 7.87 -16.88 5.59
CA GLN A 67 9.03 -17.60 5.08
C GLN A 67 9.10 -19.06 5.56
N GLN A 68 9.92 -19.87 4.88
CA GLN A 68 10.18 -21.25 5.29
C GLN A 68 10.85 -21.30 6.68
N GLY A 69 10.52 -22.33 7.45
CA GLY A 69 11.12 -22.56 8.76
C GLY A 69 10.46 -21.79 9.91
N ARG A 70 11.29 -21.29 10.84
CA ARG A 70 10.82 -20.64 12.07
C ARG A 70 10.53 -19.17 11.84
N THR A 71 9.33 -18.75 12.20
CA THR A 71 8.90 -17.35 12.22
C THR A 71 9.08 -16.76 13.61
N SER A 72 9.64 -15.56 13.71
CA SER A 72 9.77 -14.82 14.96
C SER A 72 8.41 -14.41 15.55
N GLN A 73 8.38 -14.14 16.86
CA GLN A 73 7.15 -13.73 17.52
C GLN A 73 6.58 -12.43 16.94
N ARG A 74 7.44 -11.45 16.65
CA ARG A 74 7.00 -10.17 16.09
C ARG A 74 6.34 -10.31 14.72
N THR A 75 6.85 -11.21 13.86
CA THR A 75 6.23 -11.47 12.56
C THR A 75 4.88 -12.17 12.70
N LYS A 76 4.70 -13.05 13.69
CA LYS A 76 3.40 -13.65 13.98
C LYS A 76 2.38 -12.61 14.45
N GLU A 77 2.79 -11.72 15.36
CA GLU A 77 1.94 -10.61 15.82
C GLU A 77 1.53 -9.69 14.67
N PHE A 78 2.45 -9.44 13.72
CA PHE A 78 2.12 -8.69 12.51
C PHE A 78 1.12 -9.43 11.61
N VAL A 79 1.27 -10.74 11.43
CA VAL A 79 0.30 -11.57 10.69
C VAL A 79 -1.09 -11.51 11.34
N GLU A 80 -1.17 -11.58 12.67
CA GLU A 80 -2.43 -11.44 13.41
C GLU A 80 -3.09 -10.08 13.14
N GLU A 81 -2.32 -8.99 13.14
CA GLU A 81 -2.85 -7.65 12.80
C GLU A 81 -3.30 -7.53 11.34
N LEU A 82 -2.68 -8.28 10.40
CA LEU A 82 -3.17 -8.36 9.03
C LEU A 82 -4.46 -9.16 8.92
N GLN A 83 -4.64 -10.23 9.70
CA GLN A 83 -5.92 -10.95 9.75
C GLN A 83 -7.04 -10.09 10.34
N GLU A 84 -6.73 -9.18 11.26
CA GLU A 84 -7.70 -8.18 11.75
C GLU A 84 -7.96 -7.04 10.75
N LEU A 85 -7.03 -6.77 9.85
CA LEU A 85 -7.18 -5.81 8.77
C LEU A 85 -8.05 -6.38 7.65
N PHE A 86 -7.85 -7.66 7.33
CA PHE A 86 -8.52 -8.40 6.28
C PHE A 86 -9.32 -9.56 6.86
N PRO A 87 -10.61 -9.36 7.20
CA PRO A 87 -11.42 -10.41 7.84
C PRO A 87 -11.54 -11.71 7.04
N HIS A 88 -11.35 -11.63 5.72
CA HIS A 88 -11.37 -12.73 4.74
C HIS A 88 -9.99 -13.37 4.52
N ALA A 89 -8.96 -12.99 5.29
CA ALA A 89 -7.62 -13.55 5.16
C ALA A 89 -7.42 -14.83 6.01
N GLU A 90 -6.91 -15.87 5.36
CA GLU A 90 -6.50 -17.11 6.01
C GLU A 90 -4.97 -17.14 6.16
N TYR A 91 -4.47 -17.33 7.38
CA TYR A 91 -3.05 -17.58 7.61
C TYR A 91 -2.74 -19.09 7.57
N VAL A 92 -1.83 -19.49 6.70
CA VAL A 92 -1.30 -20.86 6.64
C VAL A 92 0.21 -20.84 6.84
N LYS A 93 0.69 -21.62 7.79
CA LYS A 93 2.13 -21.79 8.01
C LYS A 93 2.78 -22.52 6.82
N ARG A 94 3.76 -21.89 6.19
CA ARG A 94 4.48 -22.42 5.00
C ARG A 94 5.17 -23.78 5.17
N LYS A 95 5.58 -24.13 6.39
CA LYS A 95 6.45 -25.29 6.67
C LYS A 95 7.69 -25.27 5.74
N ASN A 96 7.94 -26.34 4.99
CA ASN A 96 9.06 -26.46 4.05
C ASN A 96 8.60 -26.40 2.58
N PHE A 97 7.37 -25.95 2.30
CA PHE A 97 6.87 -25.88 0.93
C PHE A 97 7.53 -24.75 0.14
N GLU A 98 7.89 -25.06 -1.10
CA GLU A 98 8.38 -24.08 -2.07
C GLU A 98 7.29 -23.10 -2.48
N MET A 99 7.68 -21.90 -2.92
CA MET A 99 6.73 -20.87 -3.35
C MET A 99 5.80 -21.38 -4.46
N LYS A 100 6.32 -22.09 -5.47
CA LYS A 100 5.53 -22.63 -6.58
C LYS A 100 4.42 -23.58 -6.10
N LEU A 101 4.68 -24.39 -5.07
CA LEU A 101 3.68 -25.28 -4.48
C LEU A 101 2.63 -24.50 -3.66
N VAL A 102 3.05 -23.49 -2.91
CA VAL A 102 2.14 -22.61 -2.17
C VAL A 102 1.21 -21.87 -3.12
N THR A 103 1.72 -21.33 -4.22
CA THR A 103 0.93 -20.66 -5.25
C THR A 103 -0.06 -21.61 -5.90
N LYS A 104 0.36 -22.82 -6.30
CA LYS A 104 -0.56 -23.85 -6.83
C LYS A 104 -1.66 -24.22 -5.85
N TYR A 105 -1.32 -24.34 -4.56
CA TYR A 105 -2.28 -24.60 -3.50
C TYR A 105 -3.29 -23.46 -3.36
N ALA A 106 -2.82 -22.21 -3.40
CA ALA A 106 -3.66 -21.03 -3.29
C ALA A 106 -4.66 -20.95 -4.46
N ILE A 107 -4.17 -21.13 -5.68
CA ILE A 107 -5.01 -21.16 -6.91
C ILE A 107 -6.05 -22.26 -6.83
N LYS A 108 -5.66 -23.48 -6.45
CA LYS A 108 -6.59 -24.63 -6.35
C LYS A 108 -7.72 -24.40 -5.33
N ARG A 109 -7.49 -23.56 -4.32
CA ARG A 109 -8.48 -23.20 -3.28
C ARG A 109 -9.25 -21.91 -3.57
N GLY A 110 -9.04 -21.33 -4.76
CA GLY A 110 -9.72 -20.11 -5.19
C GLY A 110 -9.36 -18.89 -4.35
N PHE A 111 -8.12 -18.79 -3.85
CA PHE A 111 -7.63 -17.53 -3.28
C PHE A 111 -7.40 -16.52 -4.41
N THR A 112 -7.80 -15.27 -4.18
CA THR A 112 -7.59 -14.15 -5.11
C THR A 112 -6.18 -13.60 -5.00
N ASP A 113 -5.58 -13.63 -3.82
CA ASP A 113 -4.25 -13.08 -3.60
C ASP A 113 -3.45 -13.89 -2.58
N LEU A 114 -2.13 -13.87 -2.77
CA LEU A 114 -1.14 -14.48 -1.89
C LEU A 114 -0.22 -13.39 -1.32
N ILE A 115 -0.15 -13.31 0.01
CA ILE A 115 0.77 -12.43 0.72
C ILE A 115 1.81 -13.29 1.44
N VAL A 116 3.10 -13.09 1.11
CA VAL A 116 4.22 -13.78 1.75
C VAL A 116 5.10 -12.80 2.49
N ILE A 117 5.28 -13.04 3.79
CA ILE A 117 6.05 -12.17 4.68
C ILE A 117 7.36 -12.88 5.05
N THR A 118 8.48 -12.24 4.75
CA THR A 118 9.81 -12.67 5.21
C THR A 118 10.31 -11.77 6.31
N GLU A 119 11.28 -12.26 7.09
CA GLU A 119 11.84 -11.53 8.21
C GLU A 119 13.35 -11.50 8.15
N GLN A 120 13.94 -10.40 8.60
CA GLN A 120 15.37 -10.21 8.75
C GLN A 120 15.64 -9.75 10.18
N VAL A 121 16.56 -10.41 10.89
CA VAL A 121 16.88 -10.11 12.29
C VAL A 121 15.60 -10.07 13.17
N LYS A 122 14.74 -11.10 13.05
CA LYS A 122 13.48 -11.24 13.80
C LYS A 122 12.49 -10.06 13.62
N GLN A 123 12.60 -9.33 12.50
CA GLN A 123 11.73 -8.22 12.12
C GLN A 123 11.18 -8.47 10.72
N PRO A 124 9.86 -8.31 10.49
CA PRO A 124 9.28 -8.34 9.15
C PRO A 124 10.01 -7.38 8.19
N TYR A 125 10.41 -7.89 7.01
CA TYR A 125 11.33 -7.17 6.13
C TYR A 125 10.89 -7.11 4.67
N ILE A 126 10.47 -8.22 4.06
CA ILE A 126 9.92 -8.22 2.69
C ILE A 126 8.50 -8.73 2.73
N VAL A 127 7.63 -8.04 2.00
CA VAL A 127 6.26 -8.47 1.73
C VAL A 127 6.15 -8.70 0.23
N ILE A 128 5.84 -9.92 -0.16
CA ILE A 128 5.57 -10.28 -1.56
C ILE A 128 4.05 -10.42 -1.68
N MET A 129 3.45 -9.74 -2.63
CA MET A 129 2.02 -9.80 -2.93
C MET A 129 1.87 -10.28 -4.35
N SER A 130 1.14 -11.39 -4.55
CA SER A 130 0.83 -11.93 -5.86
C SER A 130 -0.68 -12.00 -6.03
N HIS A 131 -1.20 -11.35 -7.06
CA HIS A 131 -2.56 -11.59 -7.49
C HIS A 131 -2.64 -12.94 -8.21
N LEU A 132 -3.72 -13.68 -8.01
CA LEU A 132 -3.91 -15.04 -8.49
C LEU A 132 -5.11 -15.09 -9.44
N PRO A 133 -5.09 -15.96 -10.48
CA PRO A 133 -4.14 -17.06 -10.68
C PRO A 133 -2.93 -16.72 -11.53
N GLN A 134 -2.91 -15.59 -12.23
CA GLN A 134 -1.88 -15.32 -13.24
C GLN A 134 -0.81 -14.35 -12.77
N GLY A 135 -1.10 -13.48 -11.80
CA GLY A 135 -0.26 -12.35 -11.42
C GLY A 135 -1.04 -11.04 -11.48
N PRO A 136 -0.37 -9.89 -11.35
CA PRO A 136 1.07 -9.70 -11.23
C PRO A 136 1.61 -9.92 -9.81
N THR A 137 2.94 -9.87 -9.64
CA THR A 137 3.62 -10.03 -8.34
C THR A 137 4.46 -8.82 -7.97
N ALA A 138 4.11 -8.16 -6.88
CA ALA A 138 4.89 -7.06 -6.32
C ALA A 138 5.71 -7.50 -5.11
N THR A 139 6.97 -7.07 -5.08
CA THR A 139 7.86 -7.23 -3.93
C THR A 139 8.08 -5.88 -3.27
N PHE A 140 7.73 -5.79 -1.99
CA PHE A 140 7.93 -4.61 -1.18
C PHE A 140 8.97 -4.84 -0.11
N ARG A 141 9.86 -3.88 0.07
CA ARG A 141 10.63 -3.76 1.32
C ARG A 141 9.75 -3.05 2.35
N MET A 142 9.60 -3.65 3.51
CA MET A 142 8.91 -3.06 4.65
C MET A 142 9.90 -2.47 5.66
N THR A 143 9.55 -1.32 6.20
CA THR A 143 10.30 -0.61 7.23
C THR A 143 9.35 0.04 8.23
N SER A 144 9.87 0.42 9.40
CA SER A 144 9.15 1.23 10.39
C SER A 144 7.85 0.59 10.90
N LEU A 145 7.86 -0.74 11.08
CA LEU A 145 6.72 -1.46 11.65
C LEU A 145 6.53 -1.06 13.13
N LYS A 146 5.38 -0.49 13.45
CA LYS A 146 4.83 -0.39 14.80
C LYS A 146 3.54 -1.19 14.88
N LEU A 147 3.50 -2.13 15.81
CA LEU A 147 2.29 -2.91 16.09
C LEU A 147 1.31 -2.06 16.89
N HIS A 148 0.03 -2.42 16.87
CA HIS A 148 -1.03 -1.76 17.64
C HIS A 148 -0.65 -1.56 19.12
N LYS A 149 -0.08 -2.59 19.76
CA LYS A 149 0.35 -2.54 21.17
C LYS A 149 1.45 -1.51 21.46
N GLU A 150 2.12 -1.01 20.43
CA GLU A 150 3.21 -0.03 20.51
C GLU A 150 2.73 1.39 20.18
N ILE A 151 1.43 1.56 19.90
CA ILE A 151 0.81 2.84 19.57
C ILE A 151 0.22 3.46 20.83
N GLU A 152 0.68 4.67 21.15
CA GLU A 152 0.15 5.46 22.25
C GLU A 152 -1.30 5.88 21.96
N ASN A 153 -2.17 5.74 22.96
CA ASN A 153 -3.59 6.13 22.88
C ASN A 153 -4.33 5.46 21.70
N ALA A 154 -4.00 4.21 21.38
CA ALA A 154 -4.67 3.45 20.33
C ALA A 154 -6.18 3.25 20.63
N ALA A 155 -7.00 3.34 19.60
CA ALA A 155 -8.42 3.03 19.66
C ALA A 155 -8.63 1.53 19.93
N PRO A 156 -9.65 1.12 20.70
CA PRO A 156 -9.96 -0.29 20.90
C PRO A 156 -10.16 -1.03 19.57
N ARG A 157 -9.59 -2.24 19.46
CA ARG A 157 -9.70 -3.09 18.27
C ARG A 157 -11.16 -3.39 17.93
N THR A 158 -11.49 -3.35 16.63
CA THR A 158 -12.83 -3.65 16.11
C THR A 158 -12.75 -4.70 15.01
N LYS A 159 -13.73 -5.60 14.94
CA LYS A 159 -13.81 -6.64 13.90
C LYS A 159 -14.29 -6.13 12.52
N HIS A 160 -14.72 -4.87 12.44
CA HIS A 160 -15.21 -4.30 11.19
C HIS A 160 -14.07 -4.09 10.19
N ALA A 161 -14.31 -4.50 8.94
CA ALA A 161 -13.44 -4.18 7.83
C ALA A 161 -13.36 -2.63 7.68
N PRO A 162 -12.16 -2.07 7.46
CA PRO A 162 -12.04 -0.64 7.26
C PRO A 162 -12.43 -0.24 5.84
N GLU A 163 -12.85 1.01 5.69
CA GLU A 163 -12.87 1.73 4.42
C GLU A 163 -11.43 1.93 3.91
N LEU A 164 -11.27 2.15 2.60
CA LEU A 164 -9.95 2.35 1.99
C LEU A 164 -9.78 3.78 1.49
N ASN A 165 -8.63 4.38 1.79
CA ASN A 165 -8.19 5.66 1.26
C ASN A 165 -6.82 5.50 0.58
N MET A 166 -6.74 5.83 -0.70
CA MET A 166 -5.52 5.75 -1.51
C MET A 166 -5.11 7.17 -1.90
N LYS A 167 -3.85 7.55 -1.67
CA LYS A 167 -3.34 8.87 -2.02
C LYS A 167 -1.94 8.78 -2.64
N GLY A 168 -1.74 9.51 -3.74
CA GLY A 168 -0.41 9.71 -4.34
C GLY A 168 0.05 8.60 -5.29
N PHE A 169 -0.86 7.82 -5.87
CA PHE A 169 -0.57 6.77 -6.85
C PHE A 169 -0.83 7.27 -8.27
N GLY A 170 -0.07 8.28 -8.72
CA GLY A 170 -0.39 9.07 -9.92
C GLY A 170 0.29 8.58 -11.20
N THR A 171 1.39 7.83 -11.09
CA THR A 171 2.10 7.30 -12.27
C THR A 171 1.43 6.02 -12.78
N ARG A 172 1.73 5.57 -14.01
CA ARG A 172 1.22 4.28 -14.53
C ARG A 172 1.54 3.10 -13.59
N VAL A 173 2.78 3.02 -13.08
CA VAL A 173 3.19 2.02 -12.08
C VAL A 173 2.47 2.24 -10.75
N GLY A 174 2.33 3.50 -10.32
CA GLY A 174 1.57 3.90 -9.15
C GLY A 174 0.14 3.39 -9.18
N ARG A 175 -0.57 3.59 -10.30
CA ARG A 175 -1.94 3.13 -10.53
C ARG A 175 -2.03 1.61 -10.45
N ARG A 176 -1.13 0.86 -11.11
CA ARG A 176 -1.10 -0.62 -10.99
C ARG A 176 -0.89 -1.10 -9.56
N VAL A 177 0.08 -0.54 -8.84
CA VAL A 177 0.30 -0.86 -7.42
C VAL A 177 -0.91 -0.47 -6.56
N GLY A 178 -1.53 0.67 -6.87
CA GLY A 178 -2.73 1.14 -6.19
C GLY A 178 -3.90 0.16 -6.37
N ARG A 179 -4.10 -0.34 -7.59
CA ARG A 179 -5.11 -1.35 -7.91
C ARG A 179 -4.84 -2.66 -7.18
N MET A 180 -3.58 -3.14 -7.18
CA MET A 180 -3.17 -4.32 -6.39
C MET A 180 -3.50 -4.18 -4.90
N LEU A 181 -3.15 -3.04 -4.29
CA LEU A 181 -3.41 -2.81 -2.87
C LEU A 181 -4.92 -2.68 -2.57
N ARG A 182 -5.68 -2.09 -3.50
CA ARG A 182 -7.14 -1.96 -3.39
C ARG A 182 -7.85 -3.30 -3.50
N ALA A 183 -7.37 -4.21 -4.35
CA ALA A 183 -7.93 -5.55 -4.52
C ALA A 183 -7.88 -6.41 -3.23
N LEU A 184 -7.05 -6.05 -2.26
CA LEU A 184 -7.00 -6.73 -0.96
C LEU A 184 -8.23 -6.43 -0.07
N PHE A 185 -8.99 -5.38 -0.36
CA PHE A 185 -10.12 -4.92 0.43
C PHE A 185 -11.44 -5.17 -0.31
N LYS A 186 -12.52 -5.43 0.44
CA LYS A 186 -13.86 -5.46 -0.16
C LYS A 186 -14.19 -4.08 -0.76
N LEU A 187 -14.79 -4.03 -1.95
CA LEU A 187 -15.21 -2.76 -2.56
C LEU A 187 -16.35 -2.12 -1.79
N SER A 188 -17.27 -2.93 -1.25
CA SER A 188 -18.38 -2.47 -0.41
C SER A 188 -17.85 -1.96 0.95
N PRO A 189 -17.93 -0.64 1.25
CA PRO A 189 -17.39 -0.11 2.50
C PRO A 189 -18.26 -0.47 3.71
N ASN A 190 -17.62 -0.73 4.86
CA ASN A 190 -18.31 -0.92 6.12
C ASN A 190 -18.32 0.35 6.98
N LEU A 191 -19.37 1.16 6.82
CA LEU A 191 -19.52 2.43 7.52
C LEU A 191 -19.82 2.28 9.03
N LYS A 192 -20.27 1.10 9.49
CA LYS A 192 -20.58 0.85 10.91
C LYS A 192 -19.32 0.85 11.77
N GLY A 193 -18.22 0.34 11.23
CA GLY A 193 -16.93 0.26 11.93
C GLY A 193 -16.26 1.60 12.17
N ARG A 194 -16.58 2.61 11.33
CA ARG A 194 -15.92 3.92 11.30
C ARG A 194 -14.40 3.82 11.29
N ALA A 195 -13.89 2.84 10.55
CA ALA A 195 -12.48 2.55 10.45
C ALA A 195 -12.03 2.80 9.01
N ILE A 196 -10.86 3.38 8.84
CA ILE A 196 -10.27 3.68 7.55
C ILE A 196 -8.82 3.22 7.51
N ALA A 197 -8.48 2.47 6.47
CA ALA A 197 -7.13 2.10 6.08
C ALA A 197 -6.65 3.10 5.03
N THR A 198 -5.50 3.71 5.26
CA THR A 198 -4.93 4.71 4.35
C THR A 198 -3.59 4.24 3.84
N PHE A 199 -3.45 4.17 2.52
CA PHE A 199 -2.16 4.08 1.84
C PHE A 199 -1.85 5.44 1.24
N HIS A 200 -0.82 6.09 1.77
CA HIS A 200 -0.33 7.35 1.25
C HIS A 200 1.04 7.11 0.65
N ASN A 201 1.13 7.13 -0.67
CA ASN A 201 2.40 7.17 -1.37
C ASN A 201 2.97 8.59 -1.34
N GLN A 202 4.15 8.73 -0.75
CA GLN A 202 4.95 9.95 -0.79
C GLN A 202 6.39 9.56 -1.09
N ARG A 203 6.90 9.99 -2.25
CA ARG A 203 8.29 9.79 -2.67
C ARG A 203 8.71 8.31 -2.73
N ASP A 204 7.88 7.48 -3.34
CA ASP A 204 8.02 6.00 -3.43
C ASP A 204 7.94 5.25 -2.10
N PHE A 205 7.58 5.94 -1.01
CA PHE A 205 7.27 5.34 0.27
C PHE A 205 5.76 5.32 0.46
N ILE A 206 5.21 4.11 0.51
CA ILE A 206 3.80 3.89 0.77
C ILE A 206 3.63 3.74 2.28
N PHE A 207 3.10 4.78 2.92
CA PHE A 207 2.78 4.79 4.33
C PHE A 207 1.40 4.18 4.55
N PHE A 208 1.36 3.07 5.29
CA PHE A 208 0.11 2.49 5.74
C PHE A 208 -0.24 2.98 7.14
N ARG A 209 -1.49 3.41 7.33
CA ARG A 209 -2.07 3.70 8.64
C ARG A 209 -3.52 3.24 8.68
N ARG A 210 -3.95 2.68 9.82
CA ARG A 210 -5.37 2.40 10.07
C ARG A 210 -5.86 3.30 11.19
N HIS A 211 -6.91 4.07 10.92
CA HIS A 211 -7.52 4.99 11.87
C HIS A 211 -8.99 4.63 12.11
N ARG A 212 -9.50 4.99 13.27
CA ARG A 212 -10.91 5.15 13.55
C ARG A 212 -11.25 6.62 13.46
N TYR A 213 -12.33 6.96 12.77
CA TYR A 213 -12.82 8.33 12.69
C TYR A 213 -14.04 8.53 13.60
N ILE A 214 -14.12 9.70 14.21
CA ILE A 214 -15.16 10.10 15.16
C ILE A 214 -15.65 11.48 14.71
N PHE A 215 -16.93 11.56 14.34
CA PHE A 215 -17.57 12.83 14.05
C PHE A 215 -17.84 13.56 15.37
N ASP A 216 -17.15 14.67 15.61
CA ASP A 216 -17.49 15.57 16.71
C ASP A 216 -18.59 16.56 16.28
N SER A 217 -18.60 16.94 15.00
CA SER A 217 -19.64 17.76 14.37
C SER A 217 -19.73 17.43 12.87
N MET A 218 -20.71 18.00 12.17
CA MET A 218 -20.82 17.84 10.71
C MET A 218 -19.59 18.36 9.93
N ALA A 219 -18.79 19.24 10.53
CA ALA A 219 -17.61 19.84 9.89
C ALA A 219 -16.27 19.34 10.47
N ARG A 220 -16.28 18.56 11.55
CA ARG A 220 -15.06 18.17 12.26
C ARG A 220 -15.03 16.68 12.55
N VAL A 221 -13.94 16.05 12.10
CA VAL A 221 -13.65 14.64 12.31
C VAL A 221 -12.36 14.53 13.11
N ARG A 222 -12.42 13.83 14.25
CA ARG A 222 -11.23 13.37 14.96
C ARG A 222 -10.85 11.98 14.47
N ILE A 223 -9.54 11.75 14.42
CA ILE A 223 -8.97 10.45 14.06
C ILE A 223 -8.19 9.89 15.24
N GLN A 224 -8.30 8.59 15.45
CA GLN A 224 -7.54 7.85 16.44
C GLN A 224 -6.94 6.63 15.77
N GLU A 225 -5.67 6.32 16.02
CA GLU A 225 -5.04 5.17 15.38
C GLU A 225 -5.54 3.84 15.95
N LEU A 226 -5.75 2.86 15.06
CA LEU A 226 -6.38 1.59 15.37
C LEU A 226 -5.51 0.37 15.02
N GLY A 227 -4.63 0.47 14.02
CA GLY A 227 -3.87 -0.68 13.52
C GLY A 227 -2.40 -0.38 13.31
N PRO A 228 -1.63 -1.33 12.77
CA PRO A 228 -0.20 -1.18 12.62
C PRO A 228 0.16 0.04 11.78
N ARG A 229 1.33 0.60 12.07
CA ARG A 229 2.03 1.52 11.18
C ARG A 229 3.11 0.73 10.47
N PHE A 230 3.17 0.81 9.16
CA PHE A 230 4.34 0.36 8.43
C PHE A 230 4.52 1.21 7.18
N THR A 231 5.72 1.13 6.62
CA THR A 231 6.05 1.77 5.36
C THR A 231 6.52 0.70 4.39
N LEU A 232 5.90 0.65 3.22
CA LEU A 232 6.32 -0.19 2.11
C LEU A 232 7.09 0.65 1.09
N ARG A 233 8.06 0.03 0.44
CA ARG A 233 8.74 0.57 -0.72
C ARG A 233 8.83 -0.50 -1.78
N LEU A 234 8.29 -0.24 -2.97
CA LEU A 234 8.33 -1.18 -4.08
C LEU A 234 9.80 -1.48 -4.44
N LYS A 235 10.09 -2.76 -4.65
CA LYS A 235 11.39 -3.27 -5.11
C LYS A 235 11.32 -3.87 -6.49
N ALA A 236 10.23 -4.55 -6.80
CA ALA A 236 9.98 -5.12 -8.10
C ALA A 236 8.48 -5.32 -8.30
N LEU A 237 8.04 -5.18 -9.54
CA LEU A 237 6.74 -5.58 -10.05
C LEU A 237 7.02 -6.52 -11.22
N GLN A 238 6.60 -7.77 -11.08
CA GLN A 238 6.73 -8.80 -12.11
C GLN A 238 5.41 -8.96 -12.84
N ALA A 239 5.49 -9.06 -14.17
CA ALA A 239 4.41 -9.56 -14.99
C ALA A 239 4.25 -11.05 -14.65
N GLY A 240 3.14 -11.38 -14.01
CA GLY A 240 2.81 -12.75 -13.65
C GLY A 240 3.09 -13.18 -12.19
N LEU A 241 3.05 -14.49 -11.96
CA LEU A 241 3.34 -15.11 -10.67
C LEU A 241 4.83 -15.02 -10.31
N TRP A 242 5.14 -15.19 -9.03
CA TRP A 242 6.50 -15.19 -8.52
C TRP A 242 7.41 -16.21 -9.25
N ASP A 243 8.30 -15.70 -10.10
CA ASP A 243 9.39 -16.47 -10.70
C ASP A 243 10.71 -15.70 -10.59
N ARG A 244 11.70 -16.32 -9.94
CA ARG A 244 13.01 -15.71 -9.70
C ARG A 244 13.94 -15.80 -10.93
N GLN A 245 13.77 -16.82 -11.76
CA GLN A 245 14.72 -17.16 -12.82
C GLN A 245 14.32 -16.57 -14.17
N PHE A 246 13.02 -16.66 -14.48
CA PHE A 246 12.50 -16.31 -15.82
C PHE A 246 11.34 -15.32 -15.76
N GLY A 247 11.04 -14.76 -14.58
CA GLY A 247 9.97 -13.79 -14.44
C GLY A 247 10.30 -12.49 -15.18
N GLU A 248 9.34 -12.02 -15.97
CA GLU A 248 9.41 -10.72 -16.63
C GLU A 248 9.09 -9.62 -15.61
N TYR A 249 9.88 -8.54 -15.62
CA TYR A 249 9.70 -7.42 -14.70
C TYR A 249 9.14 -6.23 -15.45
N GLU A 250 7.93 -5.80 -15.09
CA GLU A 250 7.35 -4.54 -15.54
C GLU A 250 8.12 -3.36 -14.96
N TRP A 251 8.56 -3.51 -13.71
CA TRP A 251 9.34 -2.48 -13.02
C TRP A 251 10.25 -3.11 -11.97
N ALA A 252 11.49 -2.61 -11.85
CA ALA A 252 12.41 -3.04 -10.79
C ALA A 252 13.26 -1.87 -10.29
N TYR A 253 13.47 -1.80 -8.97
CA TYR A 253 14.27 -0.75 -8.37
C TYR A 253 15.77 -1.00 -8.56
N HIS A 254 16.38 -0.29 -9.50
CA HIS A 254 17.83 -0.33 -9.74
C HIS A 254 18.55 0.81 -9.01
N LYS A 255 19.23 0.51 -7.89
CA LYS A 255 19.91 1.53 -7.06
C LYS A 255 20.94 2.37 -7.83
N LYS A 256 21.62 1.81 -8.83
CA LYS A 256 22.63 2.52 -9.62
C LYS A 256 22.02 3.52 -10.61
N GLU A 257 20.84 3.23 -11.12
CA GLU A 257 20.14 4.05 -12.12
C GLU A 257 19.21 5.05 -11.44
N MET A 258 18.42 4.61 -10.47
CA MET A 258 17.40 5.43 -9.80
C MET A 258 17.86 6.10 -8.50
N GLY A 259 18.97 5.64 -7.91
CA GLY A 259 19.42 6.13 -6.59
C GLY A 259 20.46 7.26 -6.62
N GLY A 260 21.00 7.58 -7.80
CA GLY A 260 22.24 8.36 -7.93
C GLY A 260 22.15 9.75 -8.55
N LYS A 261 21.19 10.04 -9.44
CA LYS A 261 21.26 11.24 -10.29
C LYS A 261 20.18 12.30 -10.05
N ASP A 262 18.95 11.93 -9.70
CA ASP A 262 17.89 12.90 -9.39
C ASP A 262 17.10 12.53 -8.13
N ARG A 263 17.22 13.33 -7.08
CA ARG A 263 16.52 13.13 -5.79
C ARG A 263 15.05 13.61 -5.84
N LYS A 264 14.60 14.13 -6.99
CA LYS A 264 13.26 14.68 -7.22
C LYS A 264 12.41 13.79 -8.15
N MET A 265 12.96 12.68 -8.63
CA MET A 265 12.25 11.67 -9.43
C MET A 265 11.65 10.61 -8.51
N PHE A 266 10.37 10.30 -8.70
CA PHE A 266 9.59 9.32 -7.94
C PHE A 266 8.72 8.52 -8.92
N ASN A 267 8.68 7.20 -8.75
CA ASN A 267 8.16 6.25 -9.74
C ASN A 267 6.71 5.81 -9.47
N LEU A 268 6.19 6.07 -8.27
CA LEU A 268 4.82 5.73 -7.85
C LEU A 268 3.89 6.96 -7.82
#